data_AF-A0A1S3FPI4-F1
#
_entry.id   AF-A0A1S3FPI4-F1
#
_cell.length_a   1.000
_cell.length_b   1.000
_cell.length_c   1.000
_cell.angle_alpha   90.00
_cell.angle_beta   90.00
_cell.angle_gamma   90.00
#
_symmetry.space_group_name_H-M   'P 1'
#
loop_
_entity.id
_entity.type
_entity.pdbx_description
1 polymer ?
#
loop_
_entity_poly.entity_id
_entity_poly.type
_entity_poly.pdbx_seq_one_letter_code
_entity_poly.pdbx_strand_id
1 'polypeptide(L)'
;MKDLEMNGETAHFCTDNQCVSLHPRGLNSTSAALIAPRMSRIVQIALVCMAGIVISCLVALFVVDHHSIDRVAEVETAIQIFKDHMVNSSSWHMEIQMLKCRVENASAQIQVLEGHLGNVSAAIPMSKGALKDASVWSFQTQVLRRSLEETGGEIQRLKGDLEKANFSTSQMQNFLKNSSDNTSTVLQVLSRDLKSANAEIHTLKAGLEMANDQAQWANSSLETANAEIHALKGHLDSINELRTQDQVIRSSLEEAQTEIQSLKGSLQKANALNNQTQTLLQVRLDSTRAETQALKGHLEKIGPEMNLLKTELATVTAQMQVANSRLEKADAQVQGIKAKLENTNTLNSRIQVLNSELRNANREIQTIQTRKEDVEALNSRAQMLERNLRNTNAEMKRLKEDLKNIQALITKIQEEQSHPGNLPVTDALQEQLRKQNQLLQLALEGWKAHKGNLYYFSQVKKSWHEAEKFCVSQGAHLASVTSQEEQDFMVYFTSSAYHWIGLTDKDTEGSWYWVDGTPFNSTESREFWETNQPDNWLHKHGEREDCVQIQKKWNDIYCSASYPWVCKKPRDFIVA
;
A
#
# COMPACT_ATOMS: atom_id res chain seq x y z
N MET A 1 49.78 -15.61 95.68
CA MET A 1 50.05 -15.28 97.10
C MET A 1 48.77 -14.64 97.61
N LYS A 2 48.04 -15.13 98.60
CA LYS A 2 48.03 -16.36 99.39
C LYS A 2 46.64 -16.34 100.08
N ASP A 3 46.07 -17.51 100.29
CA ASP A 3 44.73 -17.74 100.84
C ASP A 3 44.47 -17.15 102.23
N LEU A 4 43.18 -17.06 102.58
CA LEU A 4 42.69 -17.29 103.94
C LEU A 4 41.23 -17.76 103.92
N GLU A 5 41.05 -19.06 104.16
CA GLU A 5 39.81 -19.69 104.63
C GLU A 5 39.56 -19.34 106.10
N MET A 6 38.29 -19.30 106.51
CA MET A 6 37.87 -19.50 107.90
C MET A 6 36.63 -20.41 107.95
N ASN A 7 36.83 -21.58 108.56
CA ASN A 7 35.80 -22.34 109.25
C ASN A 7 35.72 -21.89 110.72
N GLY A 8 34.56 -22.13 111.35
CA GLY A 8 34.24 -21.68 112.70
C GLY A 8 35.19 -22.13 113.81
N GLU A 9 35.24 -21.29 114.85
CA GLU A 9 35.77 -21.57 116.19
C GLU A 9 37.27 -21.85 116.34
N THR A 10 38.15 -20.87 116.04
CA THR A 10 39.36 -20.46 116.83
C THR A 10 40.28 -19.52 116.02
N ALA A 11 40.96 -18.58 116.68
CA ALA A 11 41.91 -17.66 116.04
C ALA A 11 43.32 -17.75 116.67
N HIS A 12 44.35 -17.85 115.82
CA HIS A 12 45.78 -17.86 116.19
C HIS A 12 46.48 -16.58 115.71
N PHE A 13 47.38 -16.01 116.52
CA PHE A 13 48.16 -14.82 116.20
C PHE A 13 49.67 -15.11 116.24
N CYS A 14 50.40 -14.71 115.19
CA CYS A 14 51.85 -14.83 115.10
C CYS A 14 52.48 -13.70 114.26
N THR A 15 53.53 -13.04 114.77
CA THR A 15 54.51 -12.28 113.97
C THR A 15 55.93 -12.37 114.58
N ASP A 16 56.90 -12.64 113.70
CA ASP A 16 58.38 -12.55 113.73
C ASP A 16 59.24 -12.78 114.98
N ASN A 17 58.70 -13.10 116.15
CA ASN A 17 59.50 -13.89 117.12
C ASN A 17 58.73 -14.63 118.24
N GLN A 18 57.43 -14.89 118.11
CA GLN A 18 56.72 -15.92 118.90
C GLN A 18 55.28 -16.15 118.40
N CYS A 19 54.80 -17.39 118.51
CA CYS A 19 53.42 -17.82 118.22
C CYS A 19 52.75 -18.31 119.49
N VAL A 20 51.51 -17.89 119.75
CA VAL A 20 50.72 -18.34 120.92
C VAL A 20 49.36 -18.87 120.48
N SER A 21 49.00 -20.03 121.04
CA SER A 21 47.78 -20.79 120.79
C SER A 21 47.12 -21.11 122.13
N LEU A 22 45.85 -20.76 122.32
CA LEU A 22 45.11 -21.06 123.56
C LEU A 22 43.97 -22.06 123.28
N HIS A 23 44.01 -23.19 124.00
CA HIS A 23 42.95 -24.21 124.06
C HIS A 23 42.15 -24.08 125.38
N PRO A 24 40.90 -24.57 125.44
CA PRO A 24 40.08 -24.51 126.64
C PRO A 24 40.24 -25.77 127.51
N ARG A 25 40.25 -25.60 128.84
CA ARG A 25 39.76 -26.60 129.83
C ARG A 25 39.53 -25.93 131.18
N GLY A 26 38.36 -26.19 131.76
CA GLY A 26 37.89 -25.60 133.02
C GLY A 26 38.31 -26.36 134.28
N LEU A 27 37.66 -26.04 135.41
CA LEU A 27 37.39 -26.93 136.56
C LEU A 27 36.67 -26.20 137.70
N ASN A 28 36.01 -27.02 138.53
CA ASN A 28 35.07 -26.73 139.60
C ASN A 28 35.66 -26.15 140.91
N SER A 29 34.78 -25.46 141.64
CA SER A 29 34.52 -25.43 143.11
C SER A 29 35.66 -25.33 144.14
N THR A 30 35.59 -24.33 145.03
CA THR A 30 35.40 -24.53 146.50
C THR A 30 35.09 -23.24 147.28
N SER A 31 34.49 -23.44 148.45
CA SER A 31 33.86 -22.55 149.43
C SER A 31 34.75 -21.57 150.20
N ALA A 32 34.20 -20.42 150.62
CA ALA A 32 34.36 -19.87 151.97
C ALA A 32 33.28 -18.80 152.26
N ALA A 33 32.61 -18.90 153.41
CA ALA A 33 31.61 -17.96 153.90
C ALA A 33 32.27 -16.77 154.61
N LEU A 34 31.66 -15.58 154.57
CA LEU A 34 31.64 -14.65 155.71
C LEU A 34 30.48 -13.63 155.60
N ILE A 35 30.08 -13.14 156.77
CA ILE A 35 28.80 -12.56 157.19
C ILE A 35 28.58 -11.10 156.71
N ALA A 36 27.33 -10.71 156.45
CA ALA A 36 26.89 -9.31 156.31
C ALA A 36 25.70 -8.96 157.24
N PRO A 37 25.59 -7.72 157.75
CA PRO A 37 24.63 -7.32 158.78
C PRO A 37 23.28 -6.80 158.22
N ARG A 38 22.29 -6.68 159.10
CA ARG A 38 20.91 -6.21 158.83
C ARG A 38 20.85 -4.78 158.24
N MET A 39 20.00 -4.56 157.23
CA MET A 39 19.70 -3.24 156.64
C MET A 39 18.19 -2.98 156.46
N SER A 40 17.84 -1.68 156.51
CA SER A 40 16.56 -1.05 156.88
C SER A 40 15.50 -0.93 155.75
N ARG A 41 14.23 -0.71 156.15
CA ARG A 41 13.00 -0.54 155.32
C ARG A 41 13.10 0.46 154.15
N ILE A 42 14.10 1.33 154.12
CA ILE A 42 14.33 2.31 153.03
C ILE A 42 14.74 1.61 151.72
N VAL A 43 15.43 0.47 151.80
CA VAL A 43 15.89 -0.28 150.63
C VAL A 43 14.74 -0.96 149.86
N GLN A 44 13.65 -1.30 150.56
CA GLN A 44 12.46 -1.90 149.92
C GLN A 44 11.67 -0.89 149.06
N ILE A 45 11.62 0.38 149.46
CA ILE A 45 10.92 1.42 148.69
C ILE A 45 11.69 1.76 147.40
N ALA A 46 13.02 1.81 147.47
CA ALA A 46 13.87 2.04 146.31
C ALA A 46 13.72 0.95 145.23
N LEU A 47 13.55 -0.32 145.63
CA LEU A 47 13.33 -1.43 144.70
C LEU A 47 11.98 -1.34 143.97
N VAL A 48 10.93 -0.87 144.64
CA VAL A 48 9.60 -0.69 144.02
C VAL A 48 9.60 0.46 143.01
N CYS A 49 10.27 1.57 143.32
CA CYS A 49 10.43 2.69 142.37
C CYS A 49 11.24 2.27 141.12
N MET A 50 12.30 1.48 141.28
CA MET A 50 13.08 0.95 140.16
C MET A 50 12.26 0.02 139.27
N ALA A 51 11.40 -0.83 139.85
CA ALA A 51 10.51 -1.69 139.08
C ALA A 51 9.48 -0.89 138.27
N GLY A 52 8.93 0.19 138.83
CA GLY A 52 8.00 1.08 138.12
C GLY A 52 8.64 1.78 136.90
N ILE A 53 9.90 2.24 137.04
CA ILE A 53 10.64 2.86 135.94
C ILE A 53 10.94 1.84 134.84
N VAL A 54 11.31 0.62 135.19
CA VAL A 54 11.59 -0.44 134.21
C VAL A 54 10.34 -0.80 133.41
N ILE A 55 9.17 -0.92 134.05
CA ILE A 55 7.90 -1.19 133.36
C ILE A 55 7.54 -0.04 132.42
N SER A 56 7.70 1.20 132.86
CA SER A 56 7.44 2.38 132.01
C SER A 56 8.37 2.42 130.79
N CYS A 57 9.65 2.06 130.95
CA CYS A 57 10.61 1.97 129.85
C CYS A 57 10.26 0.83 128.87
N LEU A 58 9.78 -0.32 129.36
CA LEU A 58 9.38 -1.44 128.51
C LEU A 58 8.12 -1.14 127.68
N VAL A 59 7.15 -0.41 128.25
CA VAL A 59 5.96 0.04 127.50
C VAL A 59 6.35 1.06 126.42
N ALA A 60 7.27 1.98 126.73
CA ALA A 60 7.77 2.94 125.73
C ALA A 60 8.52 2.25 124.58
N LEU A 61 9.30 1.19 124.87
CA LEU A 61 9.99 0.39 123.84
C LEU A 61 9.00 -0.36 122.93
N PHE A 62 7.94 -0.96 123.48
CA PHE A 62 6.92 -1.67 122.69
C PHE A 62 6.10 -0.76 121.77
N VAL A 63 5.81 0.47 122.21
CA VAL A 63 5.07 1.46 121.40
C VAL A 63 5.94 2.00 120.26
N VAL A 64 7.24 2.19 120.49
CA VAL A 64 8.18 2.61 119.44
C VAL A 64 8.39 1.49 118.41
N ASP A 65 8.43 0.22 118.83
CA ASP A 65 8.63 -0.92 117.93
C ASP A 65 7.45 -1.17 116.98
N HIS A 66 6.22 -0.87 117.42
CA HIS A 66 5.02 -1.01 116.58
C HIS A 66 4.94 0.06 115.46
N HIS A 67 5.58 1.21 115.65
CA HIS A 67 5.62 2.29 114.65
C HIS A 67 6.69 2.07 113.56
N SER A 68 7.68 1.22 113.82
CA SER A 68 8.69 0.78 112.84
C SER A 68 8.19 -0.32 111.89
N ILE A 69 7.28 -1.19 112.35
CA ILE A 69 6.76 -2.31 111.55
C ILE A 69 5.85 -1.83 110.41
N ASP A 70 5.00 -0.81 110.64
CA ASP A 70 4.14 -0.25 109.59
C ASP A 70 4.94 0.41 108.44
N ARG A 71 6.08 1.06 108.74
CA ARG A 71 6.94 1.64 107.69
C ARG A 71 7.70 0.61 106.87
N VAL A 72 8.04 -0.54 107.45
CA VAL A 72 8.69 -1.64 106.71
C VAL A 72 7.70 -2.26 105.73
N ALA A 73 6.45 -2.46 106.14
CA ALA A 73 5.40 -2.99 105.27
C ALA A 73 5.08 -2.06 104.08
N GLU A 74 5.03 -0.73 104.29
CA GLU A 74 4.84 0.24 103.20
C GLU A 74 6.02 0.24 102.20
N VAL A 75 7.26 0.17 102.70
CA VAL A 75 8.47 0.12 101.86
C VAL A 75 8.53 -1.18 101.07
N GLU A 76 8.17 -2.32 101.66
CA GLU A 76 8.15 -3.62 100.98
C GLU A 76 7.06 -3.68 99.91
N THR A 77 5.90 -3.06 100.16
CA THR A 77 4.83 -2.91 99.17
C THR A 77 5.26 -1.99 98.01
N ALA A 78 5.95 -0.88 98.29
CA ALA A 78 6.49 0.02 97.27
C ALA A 78 7.60 -0.63 96.42
N ILE A 79 8.48 -1.42 97.04
CA ILE A 79 9.51 -2.20 96.34
C ILE A 79 8.87 -3.26 95.44
N GLN A 80 7.78 -3.91 95.88
CA GLN A 80 7.08 -4.89 95.07
C GLN A 80 6.36 -4.25 93.87
N ILE A 81 5.73 -3.09 94.05
CA ILE A 81 5.14 -2.29 92.95
C ILE A 81 6.21 -1.83 91.95
N PHE A 82 7.40 -1.46 92.43
CA PHE A 82 8.52 -1.07 91.59
C PHE A 82 9.12 -2.28 90.83
N LYS A 83 9.17 -3.46 91.47
CA LYS A 83 9.53 -4.73 90.83
C LYS A 83 8.54 -5.11 89.73
N ASP A 84 7.24 -5.01 89.99
CA ASP A 84 6.20 -5.33 89.01
C ASP A 84 6.22 -4.34 87.82
N HIS A 85 6.54 -3.06 88.06
CA HIS A 85 6.79 -2.09 86.98
C HIS A 85 8.07 -2.39 86.18
N MET A 86 9.16 -2.84 86.84
CA MET A 86 10.40 -3.21 86.16
C MET A 86 10.30 -4.50 85.34
N VAL A 87 9.48 -5.47 85.78
CA VAL A 87 9.20 -6.71 85.03
C VAL A 87 8.49 -6.42 83.70
N ASN A 88 7.78 -5.30 83.57
CA ASN A 88 7.21 -4.84 82.31
C ASN A 88 8.21 -4.20 81.34
N SER A 89 9.46 -3.90 81.75
CA SER A 89 10.48 -3.27 80.88
C SER A 89 10.78 -4.09 79.63
N SER A 90 10.75 -5.42 79.72
CA SER A 90 10.88 -6.34 78.58
C SER A 90 9.66 -6.28 77.65
N SER A 91 8.45 -6.05 78.18
CA SER A 91 7.22 -5.85 77.41
C SER A 91 7.28 -4.55 76.61
N TRP A 92 7.66 -3.44 77.25
CA TRP A 92 7.87 -2.15 76.58
C TRP A 92 8.96 -2.22 75.51
N HIS A 93 10.06 -2.94 75.78
CA HIS A 93 11.12 -3.15 74.79
C HIS A 93 10.60 -3.92 73.56
N MET A 94 9.83 -5.00 73.77
CA MET A 94 9.22 -5.76 72.69
C MET A 94 8.18 -4.95 71.91
N GLU A 95 7.35 -4.15 72.59
CA GLU A 95 6.39 -3.25 71.93
C GLU A 95 7.08 -2.17 71.11
N ILE A 96 8.16 -1.57 71.61
CA ILE A 96 8.97 -0.58 70.88
C ILE A 96 9.64 -1.22 69.66
N GLN A 97 10.17 -2.45 69.78
CA GLN A 97 10.73 -3.18 68.64
C GLN A 97 9.64 -3.56 67.62
N MET A 98 8.44 -3.92 68.08
CA MET A 98 7.31 -4.21 67.20
C MET A 98 6.84 -2.93 66.48
N LEU A 99 6.81 -1.79 67.17
CA LEU A 99 6.50 -0.49 66.59
C LEU A 99 7.55 -0.08 65.55
N LYS A 100 8.84 -0.29 65.87
CA LYS A 100 9.96 -0.03 64.95
C LYS A 100 9.84 -0.88 63.70
N CYS A 101 9.56 -2.17 63.83
CA CYS A 101 9.34 -3.08 62.70
C CYS A 101 8.11 -2.65 61.86
N ARG A 102 7.03 -2.18 62.50
CA ARG A 102 5.85 -1.62 61.80
C ARG A 102 6.17 -0.32 61.05
N VAL A 103 6.98 0.56 61.64
CA VAL A 103 7.42 1.82 61.01
C VAL A 103 8.37 1.54 59.86
N GLU A 104 9.29 0.59 59.99
CA GLU A 104 10.19 0.16 58.91
C GLU A 104 9.41 -0.49 57.76
N ASN A 105 8.41 -1.32 58.06
CA ASN A 105 7.51 -1.89 57.05
C ASN A 105 6.66 -0.81 56.37
N ALA A 106 6.13 0.15 57.12
CA ALA A 106 5.40 1.29 56.55
C ALA A 106 6.32 2.16 55.67
N SER A 107 7.57 2.38 56.07
CA SER A 107 8.58 3.09 55.29
C SER A 107 8.92 2.35 53.99
N ALA A 108 9.03 1.02 54.03
CA ALA A 108 9.25 0.21 52.83
C ALA A 108 8.04 0.26 51.89
N GLN A 109 6.82 0.22 52.43
CA GLN A 109 5.60 0.40 51.64
C GLN A 109 5.50 1.79 51.01
N ILE A 110 5.90 2.84 51.73
CA ILE A 110 5.96 4.21 51.21
C ILE A 110 6.99 4.33 50.09
N GLN A 111 8.17 3.72 50.21
CA GLN A 111 9.17 3.68 49.13
C GLN A 111 8.67 2.95 47.88
N VAL A 112 7.95 1.83 48.05
CA VAL A 112 7.30 1.13 46.93
C VAL A 112 6.24 2.02 46.28
N LEU A 113 5.46 2.75 47.10
CA LEU A 113 4.46 3.70 46.60
C LEU A 113 5.09 4.86 45.84
N GLU A 114 6.22 5.40 46.34
CA GLU A 114 7.03 6.42 45.65
C GLU A 114 7.57 5.89 44.33
N GLY A 115 8.03 4.63 44.29
CA GLY A 115 8.45 3.96 43.05
C GLY A 115 7.30 3.83 42.05
N HIS A 116 6.11 3.45 42.52
CA HIS A 116 4.92 3.37 41.68
C HIS A 116 4.48 4.76 41.18
N LEU A 117 4.52 5.79 42.03
CA LEU A 117 4.26 7.18 41.66
C LEU A 117 5.30 7.72 40.68
N GLY A 118 6.56 7.34 40.82
CA GLY A 118 7.63 7.64 39.86
C GLY A 118 7.37 7.01 38.49
N ASN A 119 6.94 5.75 38.46
CA ASN A 119 6.56 5.06 37.22
C ASN A 119 5.32 5.68 36.57
N VAL A 120 4.30 6.04 37.35
CA VAL A 120 3.10 6.74 36.84
C VAL A 120 3.47 8.14 36.33
N SER A 121 4.32 8.85 37.07
CA SER A 121 4.86 10.16 36.67
C SER A 121 5.65 10.08 35.35
N ALA A 122 6.45 9.03 35.15
CA ALA A 122 7.16 8.78 33.89
C ALA A 122 6.23 8.36 32.74
N ALA A 123 5.11 7.68 33.05
CA ALA A 123 4.11 7.30 32.06
C ALA A 123 3.27 8.49 31.56
N ILE A 124 3.08 9.55 32.36
CA ILE A 124 2.30 10.74 31.98
C ILE A 124 2.90 11.47 30.74
N PRO A 125 4.22 11.79 30.67
CA PRO A 125 4.86 12.33 29.48
C PRO A 125 4.78 11.41 28.25
N MET A 126 4.94 10.10 28.42
CA MET A 126 4.82 9.13 27.32
C MET A 126 3.40 9.10 26.75
N SER A 127 2.39 9.12 27.63
CA SER A 127 0.97 9.22 27.25
C SER A 127 0.66 10.55 26.55
N LYS A 128 1.29 11.65 27.01
CA LYS A 128 1.18 12.99 26.40
C LYS A 128 1.87 13.07 25.02
N GLY A 129 2.98 12.35 24.85
CA GLY A 129 3.65 12.15 23.55
C GLY A 129 2.75 11.39 22.58
N ALA A 130 2.19 10.26 23.02
CA ALA A 130 1.23 9.47 22.24
C ALA A 130 -0.04 10.27 21.87
N LEU A 131 -0.52 11.15 22.74
CA LEU A 131 -1.64 12.07 22.43
C LEU A 131 -1.26 13.13 21.38
N LYS A 132 -0.02 13.61 21.39
CA LYS A 132 0.52 14.50 20.34
C LYS A 132 0.61 13.77 19.01
N ASP A 133 1.10 12.54 19.01
CA ASP A 133 1.17 11.70 17.80
C ASP A 133 -0.23 11.36 17.28
N ALA A 134 -1.21 11.14 18.16
CA ALA A 134 -2.61 10.95 17.79
C ALA A 134 -3.20 12.20 17.09
N SER A 135 -2.81 13.41 17.50
CA SER A 135 -3.23 14.65 16.81
C SER A 135 -2.59 14.81 15.43
N VAL A 136 -1.35 14.34 15.25
CA VAL A 136 -0.66 14.29 13.95
C VAL A 136 -1.33 13.27 13.03
N TRP A 137 -1.67 12.09 13.55
CA TRP A 137 -2.45 11.08 12.82
C TRP A 137 -3.86 11.56 12.47
N SER A 138 -4.52 12.32 13.36
CA SER A 138 -5.81 12.97 13.07
C SER A 138 -5.69 13.93 11.89
N PHE A 139 -4.65 14.77 11.86
CA PHE A 139 -4.42 15.70 10.76
C PHE A 139 -4.10 14.98 9.45
N GLN A 140 -3.22 13.96 9.47
CA GLN A 140 -2.92 13.14 8.30
C GLN A 140 -4.16 12.39 7.78
N THR A 141 -5.00 11.87 8.67
CA THR A 141 -6.28 11.23 8.32
C THR A 141 -7.24 12.23 7.67
N GLN A 142 -7.24 13.48 8.13
CA GLN A 142 -8.06 14.55 7.56
C GLN A 142 -7.58 14.97 6.16
N VAL A 143 -6.27 15.05 5.96
CA VAL A 143 -5.66 15.31 4.63
C VAL A 143 -5.98 14.18 3.66
N LEU A 144 -5.81 12.92 4.09
CA LEU A 144 -6.16 11.75 3.28
C LEU A 144 -7.65 11.70 2.94
N ARG A 145 -8.52 12.05 3.90
CA ARG A 145 -9.97 12.17 3.64
C ARG A 145 -10.28 13.22 2.57
N ARG A 146 -9.60 14.37 2.61
CA ARG A 146 -9.79 15.45 1.64
C ARG A 146 -9.33 15.04 0.24
N SER A 147 -8.16 14.40 0.13
CA SER A 147 -7.71 13.82 -1.14
C SER A 147 -8.66 12.73 -1.64
N LEU A 148 -9.22 11.90 -0.75
CA LEU A 148 -10.18 10.87 -1.13
C LEU A 148 -11.51 11.48 -1.64
N GLU A 149 -11.96 12.57 -1.02
CA GLU A 149 -13.13 13.35 -1.46
C GLU A 149 -12.89 14.01 -2.84
N GLU A 150 -11.72 14.61 -3.06
CA GLU A 150 -11.32 15.14 -4.37
C GLU A 150 -11.27 14.05 -5.45
N THR A 151 -10.65 12.91 -5.13
CA THR A 151 -10.59 11.75 -6.04
C THR A 151 -11.99 11.21 -6.34
N GLY A 152 -12.88 11.17 -5.34
CA GLY A 152 -14.28 10.80 -5.53
C GLY A 152 -15.05 11.75 -6.45
N GLY A 153 -14.75 13.06 -6.38
CA GLY A 153 -15.29 14.08 -7.28
C GLY A 153 -14.83 13.89 -8.72
N GLU A 154 -13.56 13.59 -8.95
CA GLU A 154 -13.02 13.29 -10.28
C GLU A 154 -13.63 12.01 -10.88
N ILE A 155 -13.79 10.96 -10.07
CA ILE A 155 -14.45 9.71 -10.50
C ILE A 155 -15.90 9.97 -10.93
N GLN A 156 -16.65 10.79 -10.20
CA GLN A 156 -18.02 11.16 -10.59
C GLN A 156 -18.05 11.97 -11.89
N ARG A 157 -17.09 12.88 -12.08
CA ARG A 157 -16.98 13.67 -13.30
C ARG A 157 -16.69 12.79 -14.52
N LEU A 158 -15.72 11.88 -14.39
CA LEU A 158 -15.39 10.88 -15.42
C LEU A 158 -16.55 9.95 -15.72
N LYS A 159 -17.35 9.56 -14.72
CA LYS A 159 -18.58 8.79 -14.92
C LYS A 159 -19.59 9.55 -15.77
N GLY A 160 -19.81 10.83 -15.49
CA GLY A 160 -20.71 11.68 -16.29
C GLY A 160 -20.24 11.86 -17.75
N ASP A 161 -18.94 12.00 -17.96
CA ASP A 161 -18.36 12.08 -19.29
C ASP A 161 -18.49 10.75 -20.06
N LEU A 162 -18.32 9.62 -19.38
CA LEU A 162 -18.52 8.29 -19.97
C LEU A 162 -19.99 8.06 -20.37
N GLU A 163 -20.96 8.49 -19.56
CA GLU A 163 -22.39 8.41 -19.89
C GLU A 163 -22.74 9.24 -21.13
N LYS A 164 -22.18 10.46 -21.25
CA LYS A 164 -22.32 11.29 -22.47
C LYS A 164 -21.69 10.66 -23.70
N ALA A 165 -20.51 10.06 -23.55
CA ALA A 165 -19.83 9.35 -24.65
C ALA A 165 -20.66 8.14 -25.11
N ASN A 166 -21.27 7.41 -24.18
CA ASN A 166 -22.11 6.26 -24.49
C ASN A 166 -23.42 6.66 -25.19
N PHE A 167 -24.02 7.78 -24.77
CA PHE A 167 -25.18 8.37 -25.47
C PHE A 167 -24.84 8.79 -26.90
N SER A 168 -23.69 9.45 -27.09
CA SER A 168 -23.21 9.88 -28.42
C SER A 168 -22.91 8.69 -29.32
N THR A 169 -22.34 7.61 -28.76
CA THR A 169 -22.10 6.35 -29.47
C THR A 169 -23.41 5.69 -29.91
N SER A 170 -24.43 5.70 -29.05
CA SER A 170 -25.77 5.17 -29.35
C SER A 170 -26.45 5.96 -30.46
N GLN A 171 -26.33 7.30 -30.47
CA GLN A 171 -26.82 8.14 -31.57
C GLN A 171 -26.12 7.81 -32.89
N MET A 172 -24.79 7.65 -32.88
CA MET A 172 -24.03 7.31 -34.08
C MET A 172 -24.42 5.93 -34.64
N GLN A 173 -24.62 4.93 -33.78
CA GLN A 173 -25.11 3.62 -34.19
C GLN A 173 -26.51 3.68 -34.81
N ASN A 174 -27.42 4.47 -34.25
CA ASN A 174 -28.76 4.67 -34.82
C ASN A 174 -28.70 5.38 -36.17
N PHE A 175 -27.83 6.38 -36.33
CA PHE A 175 -27.63 7.07 -37.61
C PHE A 175 -27.10 6.10 -38.68
N LEU A 176 -26.09 5.30 -38.35
CA LEU A 176 -25.53 4.30 -39.25
C LEU A 176 -26.56 3.23 -39.64
N LYS A 177 -27.39 2.79 -38.68
CA LYS A 177 -28.49 1.85 -38.94
C LYS A 177 -29.53 2.44 -39.90
N ASN A 178 -30.01 3.66 -39.64
CA ASN A 178 -30.95 4.33 -40.52
C ASN A 178 -30.38 4.55 -41.93
N SER A 179 -29.09 4.89 -42.04
CA SER A 179 -28.42 5.04 -43.33
C SER A 179 -28.31 3.71 -44.08
N SER A 180 -28.03 2.61 -43.37
CA SER A 180 -28.01 1.26 -43.93
C SER A 180 -29.39 0.83 -44.42
N ASP A 181 -30.44 1.06 -43.63
CA ASP A 181 -31.82 0.70 -43.97
C ASP A 181 -32.33 1.50 -45.18
N ASN A 182 -31.99 2.79 -45.27
CA ASN A 182 -32.27 3.61 -46.45
C ASN A 182 -31.55 3.09 -47.70
N THR A 183 -30.27 2.72 -47.58
CA THR A 183 -29.48 2.17 -48.70
C THR A 183 -30.08 0.84 -49.18
N SER A 184 -30.48 -0.04 -48.25
CA SER A 184 -31.17 -1.30 -48.55
C SER A 184 -32.48 -1.06 -49.30
N THR A 185 -33.28 -0.07 -48.86
CA THR A 185 -34.55 0.30 -49.51
C THR A 185 -34.32 0.80 -50.94
N VAL A 186 -33.33 1.66 -51.17
CA VAL A 186 -32.97 2.15 -52.51
C VAL A 186 -32.53 1.00 -53.43
N LEU A 187 -31.72 0.07 -52.92
CA LEU A 187 -31.30 -1.11 -53.69
C LEU A 187 -32.47 -2.04 -54.05
N GLN A 188 -33.45 -2.20 -53.16
CA GLN A 188 -34.66 -2.97 -53.44
C GLN A 188 -35.51 -2.33 -54.54
N VAL A 189 -35.67 -1.00 -54.52
CA VAL A 189 -36.38 -0.25 -55.57
C VAL A 189 -35.67 -0.42 -56.91
N LEU A 190 -34.35 -0.21 -56.96
CA LEU A 190 -33.56 -0.40 -58.17
C LEU A 190 -33.67 -1.84 -58.70
N SER A 191 -33.65 -2.86 -57.83
CA SER A 191 -33.81 -4.25 -58.23
C SER A 191 -35.18 -4.53 -58.86
N ARG A 192 -36.25 -3.93 -58.31
CA ARG A 192 -37.60 -4.05 -58.87
C ARG A 192 -37.70 -3.36 -60.23
N ASP A 193 -37.15 -2.17 -60.36
CA ASP A 193 -37.19 -1.40 -61.60
C ASP A 193 -36.40 -2.13 -62.71
N LEU A 194 -35.26 -2.73 -62.36
CA LEU A 194 -34.47 -3.56 -63.28
C LEU A 194 -35.25 -4.80 -63.77
N LYS A 195 -36.03 -5.45 -62.88
CA LYS A 195 -36.91 -6.56 -63.26
C LYS A 195 -38.02 -6.12 -64.22
N SER A 196 -38.59 -4.93 -63.99
CA SER A 196 -39.61 -4.34 -64.86
C SER A 196 -39.04 -4.08 -66.26
N ALA A 197 -37.90 -3.41 -66.33
CA ALA A 197 -37.21 -3.14 -67.59
C ALA A 197 -36.87 -4.44 -68.35
N ASN A 198 -36.44 -5.48 -67.65
CA ASN A 198 -36.18 -6.78 -68.27
C ASN A 198 -37.45 -7.42 -68.85
N ALA A 199 -38.60 -7.29 -68.19
CA ALA A 199 -39.89 -7.79 -68.70
C ALA A 199 -40.35 -7.01 -69.94
N GLU A 200 -40.14 -5.69 -69.98
CA GLU A 200 -40.40 -4.86 -71.16
C GLU A 200 -39.53 -5.27 -72.36
N ILE A 201 -38.24 -5.52 -72.13
CA ILE A 201 -37.33 -6.03 -73.17
C ILE A 201 -37.82 -7.36 -73.75
N HIS A 202 -38.26 -8.29 -72.90
CA HIS A 202 -38.82 -9.56 -73.37
C HIS A 202 -40.10 -9.37 -74.21
N THR A 203 -40.95 -8.42 -73.81
CA THR A 203 -42.18 -8.09 -74.55
C THR A 203 -41.87 -7.48 -75.91
N LEU A 204 -40.90 -6.55 -75.98
CA LEU A 204 -40.42 -5.97 -77.23
C LEU A 204 -39.80 -7.03 -78.14
N LYS A 205 -39.06 -7.98 -77.58
CA LYS A 205 -38.49 -9.11 -78.33
C LYS A 205 -39.57 -9.97 -78.97
N ALA A 206 -40.62 -10.34 -78.24
CA ALA A 206 -41.74 -11.10 -78.77
C ALA A 206 -42.49 -10.33 -79.88
N GLY A 207 -42.67 -9.02 -79.70
CA GLY A 207 -43.25 -8.15 -80.73
C GLY A 207 -42.42 -8.11 -82.03
N LEU A 208 -41.09 -8.11 -81.91
CA LEU A 208 -40.18 -8.16 -83.05
C LEU A 208 -40.25 -9.50 -83.79
N GLU A 209 -40.33 -10.61 -83.06
CA GLU A 209 -40.50 -11.96 -83.63
C GLU A 209 -41.82 -12.05 -84.42
N MET A 210 -42.94 -11.57 -83.87
CA MET A 210 -44.22 -11.51 -84.58
C MET A 210 -44.19 -10.65 -85.84
N ALA A 211 -43.55 -9.47 -85.78
CA ALA A 211 -43.42 -8.59 -86.94
C ALA A 211 -42.58 -9.24 -88.06
N ASN A 212 -41.55 -10.00 -87.68
CA ASN A 212 -40.73 -10.77 -88.61
C ASN A 212 -41.55 -11.88 -89.31
N ASP A 213 -42.40 -12.60 -88.57
CA ASP A 213 -43.28 -13.64 -89.14
C ASP A 213 -44.31 -13.02 -90.11
N GLN A 214 -44.88 -11.86 -89.77
CA GLN A 214 -45.78 -11.12 -90.67
C GLN A 214 -45.07 -10.66 -91.95
N ALA A 215 -43.82 -10.21 -91.86
CA ALA A 215 -43.02 -9.84 -93.03
C ALA A 215 -42.75 -11.04 -93.94
N GLN A 216 -42.46 -12.21 -93.37
CA GLN A 216 -42.31 -13.45 -94.14
C GLN A 216 -43.60 -13.85 -94.86
N TRP A 217 -44.75 -13.75 -94.18
CA TRP A 217 -46.06 -14.04 -94.78
C TRP A 217 -46.42 -13.09 -95.93
N ALA A 218 -46.14 -11.79 -95.77
CA ALA A 218 -46.33 -10.80 -96.81
C ALA A 218 -45.46 -11.10 -98.04
N ASN A 219 -44.21 -11.56 -97.83
CA ASN A 219 -43.31 -11.95 -98.90
C ASN A 219 -43.84 -13.17 -99.69
N SER A 220 -44.33 -14.21 -99.01
CA SER A 220 -44.95 -15.37 -99.68
C SER A 220 -46.21 -15.01 -100.47
N SER A 221 -47.01 -14.07 -99.96
CA SER A 221 -48.18 -13.55 -100.69
C SER A 221 -47.77 -12.77 -101.95
N LEU A 222 -46.67 -12.02 -101.88
CA LEU A 222 -46.12 -11.27 -103.01
C LEU A 222 -45.58 -12.20 -104.10
N GLU A 223 -44.91 -13.29 -103.73
CA GLU A 223 -44.47 -14.33 -104.68
C GLU A 223 -45.66 -14.99 -105.40
N THR A 224 -46.75 -15.25 -104.67
CA THR A 224 -47.99 -15.82 -105.24
C THR A 224 -48.62 -14.86 -106.25
N ALA A 225 -48.73 -13.58 -105.90
CA ALA A 225 -49.24 -12.55 -106.81
C ALA A 225 -48.35 -12.40 -108.06
N ASN A 226 -47.03 -12.55 -107.91
CA ASN A 226 -46.09 -12.49 -109.03
C ASN A 226 -46.26 -13.69 -109.98
N ALA A 227 -46.56 -14.88 -109.45
CA ALA A 227 -46.89 -16.07 -110.24
C ALA A 227 -48.21 -15.91 -111.02
N GLU A 228 -49.23 -15.29 -110.41
CA GLU A 228 -50.51 -14.98 -111.08
C GLU A 228 -50.35 -13.94 -112.20
N ILE A 229 -49.52 -12.92 -112.00
CA ILE A 229 -49.18 -11.95 -113.06
C ILE A 229 -48.48 -12.64 -114.23
N HIS A 230 -47.61 -13.62 -113.98
CA HIS A 230 -47.00 -14.44 -115.03
C HIS A 230 -48.01 -15.33 -115.76
N ALA A 231 -49.01 -15.88 -115.06
CA ALA A 231 -50.11 -16.63 -115.68
C ALA A 231 -51.01 -15.73 -116.56
N LEU A 232 -51.32 -14.51 -116.09
CA LEU A 232 -52.07 -13.51 -116.86
C LEU A 232 -51.29 -12.99 -118.07
N LYS A 233 -49.96 -12.94 -117.98
CA LYS A 233 -49.07 -12.63 -119.11
C LYS A 233 -49.07 -13.74 -120.16
N GLY A 234 -49.17 -15.01 -119.75
CA GLY A 234 -49.37 -16.15 -120.64
C GLY A 234 -50.73 -16.17 -121.34
N HIS A 235 -51.77 -15.59 -120.74
CA HIS A 235 -53.09 -15.45 -121.35
C HIS A 235 -53.18 -14.29 -122.35
N LEU A 236 -52.19 -13.39 -122.38
CA LEU A 236 -52.12 -12.24 -123.30
C LEU A 236 -51.44 -12.55 -124.65
N ASP A 237 -50.76 -13.71 -124.77
CA ASP A 237 -50.13 -14.21 -126.01
C ASP A 237 -51.05 -15.12 -126.85
N SER A 238 -52.35 -15.19 -126.56
CA SER A 238 -53.34 -15.98 -127.34
C SER A 238 -54.61 -15.21 -127.71
N ILE A 239 -54.45 -13.93 -128.07
CA ILE A 239 -55.49 -13.16 -128.77
C ILE A 239 -54.93 -12.65 -130.11
N ASN A 240 -54.90 -13.55 -131.10
CA ASN A 240 -54.97 -13.23 -132.52
C ASN A 240 -55.28 -14.53 -133.29
N GLU A 241 -56.57 -14.84 -133.45
CA GLU A 241 -57.16 -15.27 -134.74
C GLU A 241 -58.67 -15.49 -134.53
N LEU A 242 -59.49 -14.52 -134.93
CA LEU A 242 -60.92 -14.72 -135.16
C LEU A 242 -61.19 -14.52 -136.65
N ARG A 243 -61.18 -15.61 -137.42
CA ARG A 243 -61.91 -15.82 -138.70
C ARG A 243 -61.38 -17.11 -139.33
N THR A 244 -62.13 -18.18 -139.58
CA THR A 244 -63.39 -18.24 -140.33
C THR A 244 -64.16 -19.55 -140.08
N GLN A 245 -65.45 -19.39 -139.75
CA GLN A 245 -66.63 -20.11 -140.28
C GLN A 245 -66.67 -21.64 -140.28
N ASP A 246 -67.32 -22.16 -139.24
CA ASP A 246 -68.56 -22.96 -139.29
C ASP A 246 -69.05 -23.39 -140.69
N GLN A 247 -68.93 -24.68 -141.01
CA GLN A 247 -70.12 -25.45 -141.40
C GLN A 247 -69.93 -26.99 -141.25
N VAL A 248 -70.80 -27.56 -140.41
CA VAL A 248 -71.40 -28.92 -140.47
C VAL A 248 -70.49 -30.07 -140.01
N ILE A 249 -70.48 -30.39 -138.70
CA ILE A 249 -71.62 -30.97 -137.93
C ILE A 249 -72.30 -32.10 -138.72
N ARG A 250 -71.52 -33.11 -139.10
CA ARG A 250 -72.03 -34.42 -139.51
C ARG A 250 -71.06 -35.58 -139.22
N SER A 251 -69.82 -35.30 -138.87
CA SER A 251 -68.79 -36.26 -138.44
C SER A 251 -68.72 -36.47 -136.91
N SER A 252 -69.29 -35.57 -136.10
CA SER A 252 -69.18 -35.57 -134.64
C SER A 252 -69.99 -36.66 -133.91
N LEU A 253 -70.73 -37.52 -134.63
CA LEU A 253 -71.54 -38.59 -134.00
C LEU A 253 -70.78 -39.92 -133.87
N GLU A 254 -69.69 -40.13 -134.61
CA GLU A 254 -68.81 -41.31 -134.44
C GLU A 254 -67.69 -41.08 -133.40
N GLU A 255 -67.34 -39.81 -133.13
CA GLU A 255 -66.32 -39.39 -132.15
C GLU A 255 -66.83 -39.48 -130.68
N ALA A 256 -68.12 -39.24 -130.45
CA ALA A 256 -68.74 -39.35 -129.13
C ALA A 256 -68.73 -40.81 -128.59
N GLN A 257 -68.65 -41.81 -129.46
CA GLN A 257 -68.63 -43.23 -129.09
C GLN A 257 -67.24 -43.67 -128.55
N THR A 258 -66.16 -42.98 -128.95
CA THR A 258 -64.77 -43.29 -128.56
C THR A 258 -64.38 -42.60 -127.24
N GLU A 259 -64.91 -41.41 -126.97
CA GLU A 259 -64.72 -40.73 -125.67
C GLU A 259 -65.38 -41.46 -124.49
N ILE A 260 -66.52 -42.13 -124.70
CA ILE A 260 -67.21 -42.92 -123.66
C ILE A 260 -66.35 -44.11 -123.17
N GLN A 261 -65.55 -44.72 -124.05
CA GLN A 261 -64.62 -45.80 -123.65
C GLN A 261 -63.38 -45.28 -122.90
N SER A 262 -62.90 -44.08 -123.24
CA SER A 262 -61.82 -43.41 -122.52
C SER A 262 -62.23 -43.00 -121.09
N LEU A 263 -63.46 -42.51 -120.93
CA LEU A 263 -64.05 -42.17 -119.63
C LEU A 263 -64.23 -43.41 -118.73
N LYS A 264 -64.57 -44.58 -119.30
CA LYS A 264 -64.65 -45.85 -118.58
C LYS A 264 -63.29 -46.31 -118.01
N GLY A 265 -62.20 -46.13 -118.78
CA GLY A 265 -60.84 -46.43 -118.32
C GLY A 265 -60.35 -45.47 -117.22
N SER A 266 -60.77 -44.21 -117.29
CA SER A 266 -60.46 -43.20 -116.26
C SER A 266 -61.18 -43.48 -114.94
N LEU A 267 -62.42 -43.97 -114.98
CA LEU A 267 -63.18 -44.38 -113.79
C LEU A 267 -62.55 -45.60 -113.07
N GLN A 268 -61.99 -46.55 -113.82
CA GLN A 268 -61.27 -47.69 -113.23
C GLN A 268 -59.98 -47.29 -112.50
N LYS A 269 -59.24 -46.31 -113.04
CA LYS A 269 -58.05 -45.74 -112.37
C LYS A 269 -58.43 -44.95 -111.11
N ALA A 270 -59.53 -44.19 -111.14
CA ALA A 270 -60.03 -43.48 -109.97
C ALA A 270 -60.43 -44.44 -108.83
N ASN A 271 -61.06 -45.58 -109.16
CA ASN A 271 -61.39 -46.61 -108.17
C ASN A 271 -60.15 -47.29 -107.57
N ALA A 272 -59.11 -47.55 -108.38
CA ALA A 272 -57.84 -48.08 -107.88
C ALA A 272 -57.12 -47.10 -106.95
N LEU A 273 -57.14 -45.81 -107.29
CA LEU A 273 -56.56 -44.75 -106.47
C LEU A 273 -57.33 -44.55 -105.15
N ASN A 274 -58.66 -44.68 -105.18
CA ASN A 274 -59.49 -44.64 -103.99
C ASN A 274 -59.15 -45.79 -103.03
N ASN A 275 -59.00 -47.02 -103.53
CA ASN A 275 -58.59 -48.17 -102.72
C ASN A 275 -57.17 -48.04 -102.16
N GLN A 276 -56.22 -47.48 -102.93
CA GLN A 276 -54.87 -47.18 -102.42
C GLN A 276 -54.89 -46.11 -101.32
N THR A 277 -55.69 -45.05 -101.49
CA THR A 277 -55.86 -43.99 -100.50
C THR A 277 -56.48 -44.54 -99.21
N GLN A 278 -57.48 -45.41 -99.33
CA GLN A 278 -58.13 -46.05 -98.20
C GLN A 278 -57.18 -47.01 -97.44
N THR A 279 -56.32 -47.73 -98.16
CA THR A 279 -55.29 -48.60 -97.56
C THR A 279 -54.21 -47.79 -96.83
N LEU A 280 -53.75 -46.67 -97.42
CA LEU A 280 -52.76 -45.78 -96.80
C LEU A 280 -53.30 -45.11 -95.52
N LEU A 281 -54.58 -44.68 -95.55
CA LEU A 281 -55.26 -44.14 -94.37
C LEU A 281 -55.38 -45.19 -93.27
N GLN A 282 -55.70 -46.45 -93.61
CA GLN A 282 -55.79 -47.53 -92.64
C GLN A 282 -54.44 -47.83 -91.98
N VAL A 283 -53.35 -47.91 -92.76
CA VAL A 283 -51.99 -48.12 -92.21
C VAL A 283 -51.57 -46.98 -91.28
N ARG A 284 -51.87 -45.72 -91.65
CA ARG A 284 -51.62 -44.57 -90.75
C ARG A 284 -52.46 -44.63 -89.48
N LEU A 285 -53.72 -45.04 -89.58
CA LEU A 285 -54.60 -45.16 -88.42
C LEU A 285 -54.08 -46.24 -87.45
N ASP A 286 -53.64 -47.38 -87.98
CA ASP A 286 -53.10 -48.48 -87.17
C ASP A 286 -51.74 -48.10 -86.54
N SER A 287 -50.89 -47.36 -87.26
CA SER A 287 -49.64 -46.79 -86.70
C SER A 287 -49.92 -45.81 -85.56
N THR A 288 -50.85 -44.88 -85.77
CA THR A 288 -51.25 -43.89 -84.76
C THR A 288 -51.84 -44.57 -83.53
N ARG A 289 -52.61 -45.65 -83.72
CA ARG A 289 -53.17 -46.45 -82.65
C ARG A 289 -52.10 -47.17 -81.83
N ALA A 290 -51.09 -47.75 -82.50
CA ALA A 290 -49.96 -48.39 -81.83
C ALA A 290 -49.14 -47.38 -81.01
N GLU A 291 -48.86 -46.20 -81.57
CA GLU A 291 -48.18 -45.10 -80.86
C GLU A 291 -48.98 -44.61 -79.65
N THR A 292 -50.30 -44.44 -79.81
CA THR A 292 -51.20 -44.05 -78.70
C THR A 292 -51.21 -45.10 -77.58
N GLN A 293 -51.18 -46.39 -77.93
CA GLN A 293 -51.16 -47.47 -76.95
C GLN A 293 -49.81 -47.59 -76.25
N ALA A 294 -48.70 -47.33 -76.94
CA ALA A 294 -47.37 -47.23 -76.34
C ALA A 294 -47.28 -46.04 -75.36
N LEU A 295 -47.80 -44.87 -75.73
CA LEU A 295 -47.90 -43.70 -74.86
C LEU A 295 -48.75 -43.98 -73.62
N LYS A 296 -49.86 -44.73 -73.77
CA LYS A 296 -50.68 -45.16 -72.63
C LYS A 296 -49.90 -46.07 -71.67
N GLY A 297 -49.14 -47.03 -72.19
CA GLY A 297 -48.28 -47.89 -71.37
C GLY A 297 -47.20 -47.11 -70.61
N HIS A 298 -46.59 -46.09 -71.23
CA HIS A 298 -45.68 -45.18 -70.55
C HIS A 298 -46.37 -44.38 -69.45
N LEU A 299 -47.59 -43.86 -69.69
CA LEU A 299 -48.38 -43.14 -68.68
C LEU A 299 -48.77 -44.01 -67.48
N GLU A 300 -49.13 -45.27 -67.70
CA GLU A 300 -49.45 -46.22 -66.62
C GLU A 300 -48.25 -46.51 -65.71
N LYS A 301 -47.02 -46.43 -66.24
CA LYS A 301 -45.77 -46.63 -65.48
C LYS A 301 -45.36 -45.41 -64.63
N ILE A 302 -45.75 -44.19 -65.03
CA ILE A 302 -45.42 -42.96 -64.31
C ILE A 302 -46.09 -42.89 -62.92
N GLY A 303 -47.29 -43.46 -62.77
CA GLY A 303 -48.04 -43.43 -61.50
C GLY A 303 -47.28 -44.05 -60.31
N PRO A 304 -46.82 -45.32 -60.41
CA PRO A 304 -45.99 -45.97 -59.39
C PRO A 304 -44.69 -45.22 -59.07
N GLU A 305 -43.98 -44.72 -60.10
CA GLU A 305 -42.73 -43.96 -59.92
C GLU A 305 -42.98 -42.64 -59.14
N MET A 306 -44.07 -41.93 -59.45
CA MET A 306 -44.47 -40.72 -58.74
C MET A 306 -44.87 -41.00 -57.28
N ASN A 307 -45.50 -42.14 -56.99
CA ASN A 307 -45.83 -42.56 -55.63
C ASN A 307 -44.60 -42.98 -54.82
N LEU A 308 -43.61 -43.62 -55.46
CA LEU A 308 -42.32 -43.93 -54.85
C LEU A 308 -41.58 -42.64 -54.48
N LEU A 309 -41.46 -41.70 -55.42
CA LEU A 309 -40.85 -40.39 -55.19
C LEU A 309 -41.54 -39.61 -54.06
N LYS A 310 -42.87 -39.69 -53.97
CA LYS A 310 -43.64 -39.08 -52.88
C LYS A 310 -43.29 -39.68 -51.51
N THR A 311 -43.07 -40.99 -51.47
CA THR A 311 -42.70 -41.72 -50.24
C THR A 311 -41.26 -41.41 -49.82
N GLU A 312 -40.34 -41.35 -50.79
CA GLU A 312 -38.96 -40.94 -50.56
C GLU A 312 -38.88 -39.49 -50.07
N LEU A 313 -39.66 -38.58 -50.67
CA LEU A 313 -39.75 -37.19 -50.23
C LEU A 313 -40.28 -37.05 -48.80
N ALA A 314 -41.29 -37.84 -48.43
CA ALA A 314 -41.81 -37.89 -47.06
C ALA A 314 -40.74 -38.39 -46.07
N THR A 315 -39.94 -39.39 -46.48
CA THR A 315 -38.84 -39.94 -45.69
C THR A 315 -37.73 -38.91 -45.48
N VAL A 316 -37.32 -38.21 -46.55
CA VAL A 316 -36.33 -37.12 -46.48
C VAL A 316 -36.84 -36.00 -45.58
N THR A 317 -38.12 -35.65 -45.67
CA THR A 317 -38.73 -34.62 -44.80
C THR A 317 -38.67 -35.02 -43.32
N ALA A 318 -39.00 -36.28 -42.99
CA ALA A 318 -38.90 -36.78 -41.62
C ALA A 318 -37.45 -36.80 -41.12
N GLN A 319 -36.50 -37.18 -41.97
CA GLN A 319 -35.07 -37.13 -41.62
C GLN A 319 -34.58 -35.70 -41.38
N MET A 320 -35.04 -34.73 -42.18
CA MET A 320 -34.74 -33.31 -41.97
C MET A 320 -35.27 -32.80 -40.63
N GLN A 321 -36.49 -33.18 -40.24
CA GLN A 321 -37.05 -32.81 -38.93
C GLN A 321 -36.20 -33.37 -37.78
N VAL A 322 -35.78 -34.64 -37.85
CA VAL A 322 -34.90 -35.26 -36.84
C VAL A 322 -33.54 -34.56 -36.79
N ALA A 323 -32.96 -34.21 -37.95
CA ALA A 323 -31.71 -33.45 -38.01
C ALA A 323 -31.87 -32.06 -37.37
N ASN A 324 -33.00 -31.39 -37.61
CA ASN A 324 -33.29 -30.08 -37.03
C ASN A 324 -33.39 -30.15 -35.50
N SER A 325 -34.11 -31.14 -34.95
CA SER A 325 -34.17 -31.34 -33.50
C SER A 325 -32.80 -31.67 -32.88
N ARG A 326 -31.93 -32.38 -33.60
CA ARG A 326 -30.54 -32.62 -33.17
C ARG A 326 -29.71 -31.33 -33.17
N LEU A 327 -29.89 -30.47 -34.17
CA LEU A 327 -29.24 -29.16 -34.25
C LEU A 327 -29.69 -28.25 -33.11
N GLU A 328 -30.99 -28.19 -32.80
CA GLU A 328 -31.52 -27.43 -31.66
C GLU A 328 -30.92 -27.92 -30.33
N LYS A 329 -30.79 -29.24 -30.16
CA LYS A 329 -30.14 -29.82 -28.98
C LYS A 329 -28.65 -29.48 -28.90
N ALA A 330 -27.95 -29.49 -30.03
CA ALA A 330 -26.55 -29.10 -30.09
C ALA A 330 -26.37 -27.60 -29.78
N ASP A 331 -27.24 -26.73 -30.29
CA ASP A 331 -27.23 -25.30 -29.97
C ASP A 331 -27.45 -25.07 -28.47
N ALA A 332 -28.43 -25.74 -27.85
CA ALA A 332 -28.64 -25.67 -26.41
C ALA A 332 -27.41 -26.11 -25.59
N GLN A 333 -26.68 -27.14 -26.05
CA GLN A 333 -25.42 -27.55 -25.44
C GLN A 333 -24.32 -26.50 -25.61
N VAL A 334 -24.21 -25.88 -26.79
CA VAL A 334 -23.24 -24.81 -27.06
C VAL A 334 -23.53 -23.59 -26.18
N GLN A 335 -24.79 -23.17 -26.04
CA GLN A 335 -25.17 -22.09 -25.12
C GLN A 335 -24.84 -22.43 -23.66
N GLY A 336 -25.06 -23.68 -23.24
CA GLY A 336 -24.66 -24.16 -21.91
C GLY A 336 -23.14 -24.13 -21.68
N ILE A 337 -22.34 -24.48 -22.70
CA ILE A 337 -20.87 -24.36 -22.65
C ILE A 337 -20.45 -22.89 -22.60
N LYS A 338 -21.10 -22.02 -23.39
CA LYS A 338 -20.85 -20.57 -23.39
C LYS A 338 -21.08 -19.95 -22.01
N ALA A 339 -22.21 -20.27 -21.36
CA ALA A 339 -22.50 -19.79 -20.01
C ALA A 339 -21.44 -20.27 -18.98
N LYS A 340 -20.98 -21.53 -19.11
CA LYS A 340 -19.89 -22.05 -18.27
C LYS A 340 -18.56 -21.31 -18.54
N LEU A 341 -18.27 -20.95 -19.78
CA LEU A 341 -17.07 -20.20 -20.15
C LEU A 341 -17.10 -18.76 -19.61
N GLU A 342 -18.26 -18.09 -19.63
CA GLU A 342 -18.45 -16.76 -19.02
C GLU A 342 -18.20 -16.79 -17.49
N ASN A 343 -18.64 -17.85 -16.81
CA ASN A 343 -18.31 -18.06 -15.40
C ASN A 343 -16.80 -18.28 -15.17
N THR A 344 -16.11 -19.00 -16.06
CA THR A 344 -14.65 -19.17 -16.00
C THR A 344 -13.93 -17.84 -16.19
N ASN A 345 -14.40 -16.97 -17.09
CA ASN A 345 -13.85 -15.62 -17.25
C ASN A 345 -14.04 -14.77 -15.98
N THR A 346 -15.19 -14.90 -15.33
CA THR A 346 -15.44 -14.25 -14.03
C THR A 346 -14.48 -14.77 -12.96
N LEU A 347 -14.25 -16.08 -12.90
CA LEU A 347 -13.27 -16.67 -11.99
C LEU A 347 -11.85 -16.16 -12.27
N ASN A 348 -11.46 -16.05 -13.54
CA ASN A 348 -10.16 -15.52 -13.93
C ASN A 348 -9.98 -14.06 -13.49
N SER A 349 -11.01 -13.22 -13.63
CA SER A 349 -10.97 -11.84 -13.14
C SER A 349 -10.76 -11.77 -11.62
N ARG A 350 -11.42 -12.64 -10.84
CA ARG A 350 -11.23 -12.75 -9.38
C ARG A 350 -9.81 -13.18 -9.02
N ILE A 351 -9.24 -14.14 -9.75
CA ILE A 351 -7.84 -14.57 -9.58
C ILE A 351 -6.87 -13.41 -9.84
N GLN A 352 -7.13 -12.58 -10.86
CA GLN A 352 -6.30 -11.40 -11.13
C GLN A 352 -6.35 -10.38 -9.99
N VAL A 353 -7.53 -10.13 -9.42
CA VAL A 353 -7.68 -9.25 -8.23
C VAL A 353 -6.89 -9.81 -7.05
N LEU A 354 -7.07 -11.09 -6.72
CA LEU A 354 -6.31 -11.76 -5.65
C LEU A 354 -4.78 -11.69 -5.87
N ASN A 355 -4.32 -11.85 -7.12
CA ASN A 355 -2.90 -11.71 -7.44
C ASN A 355 -2.37 -10.27 -7.27
N SER A 356 -3.23 -9.27 -7.46
CA SER A 356 -2.87 -7.87 -7.20
C SER A 356 -2.79 -7.57 -5.71
N GLU A 357 -3.73 -8.10 -4.92
CA GLU A 357 -3.74 -8.01 -3.47
C GLU A 357 -2.51 -8.71 -2.86
N LEU A 358 -2.17 -9.90 -3.36
CA LEU A 358 -0.98 -10.64 -2.92
C LEU A 358 0.31 -9.85 -3.21
N ARG A 359 0.40 -9.19 -4.37
CA ARG A 359 1.54 -8.31 -4.69
C ARG A 359 1.62 -7.10 -3.78
N ASN A 360 0.49 -6.50 -3.41
CA ASN A 360 0.44 -5.39 -2.46
C ASN A 360 0.89 -5.86 -1.06
N ALA A 361 0.33 -6.97 -0.56
CA ALA A 361 0.73 -7.56 0.72
C ALA A 361 2.23 -7.87 0.75
N ASN A 362 2.80 -8.37 -0.35
CA ASN A 362 4.23 -8.64 -0.43
C ASN A 362 5.08 -7.37 -0.37
N ARG A 363 4.64 -6.25 -0.99
CA ARG A 363 5.31 -4.94 -0.87
C ARG A 363 5.24 -4.40 0.56
N GLU A 364 4.12 -4.58 1.26
CA GLU A 364 3.99 -4.19 2.66
C GLU A 364 4.93 -5.01 3.56
N ILE A 365 5.03 -6.32 3.35
CA ILE A 365 5.97 -7.18 4.08
C ILE A 365 7.42 -6.72 3.88
N GLN A 366 7.82 -6.40 2.64
CA GLN A 366 9.15 -5.87 2.36
C GLN A 366 9.39 -4.54 3.08
N THR A 367 8.40 -3.65 3.09
CA THR A 367 8.47 -2.38 3.81
C THR A 367 8.66 -2.61 5.31
N ILE A 368 7.95 -3.58 5.89
CA ILE A 368 8.11 -3.95 7.31
C ILE A 368 9.50 -4.53 7.57
N GLN A 369 10.05 -5.33 6.65
CA GLN A 369 11.41 -5.87 6.77
C GLN A 369 12.48 -4.76 6.76
N THR A 370 12.39 -3.80 5.84
CA THR A 370 13.31 -2.65 5.84
C THR A 370 13.19 -1.84 7.13
N ARG A 371 11.97 -1.60 7.61
CA ARG A 371 11.76 -0.90 8.90
C ARG A 371 12.34 -1.67 10.08
N LYS A 372 12.35 -3.01 10.03
CA LYS A 372 12.99 -3.83 11.07
C LYS A 372 14.51 -3.60 11.08
N GLU A 373 15.15 -3.57 9.91
CA GLU A 373 16.58 -3.28 9.78
C GLU A 373 16.92 -1.88 10.31
N ASP A 374 16.07 -0.88 10.01
CA ASP A 374 16.21 0.48 10.55
C ASP A 374 16.12 0.50 12.08
N VAL A 375 15.20 -0.27 12.68
CA VAL A 375 15.07 -0.39 14.13
C VAL A 375 16.31 -1.05 14.75
N GLU A 376 16.87 -2.08 14.11
CA GLU A 376 18.11 -2.71 14.56
C GLU A 376 19.31 -1.74 14.50
N ALA A 377 19.41 -0.94 13.43
CA ALA A 377 20.41 0.10 13.30
C ALA A 377 20.25 1.23 14.33
N LEU A 378 19.01 1.67 14.59
CA LEU A 378 18.70 2.64 15.63
C LEU A 378 19.06 2.10 17.02
N ASN A 379 18.81 0.82 17.29
CA ASN A 379 19.19 0.20 18.56
C ASN A 379 20.71 0.18 18.75
N SER A 380 21.48 -0.14 17.71
CA SER A 380 22.95 -0.06 17.77
C SER A 380 23.46 1.36 18.01
N ARG A 381 22.84 2.37 17.37
CA ARG A 381 23.14 3.78 17.63
C ARG A 381 22.80 4.20 19.05
N ALA A 382 21.65 3.77 19.58
CA ALA A 382 21.25 4.05 20.96
C ALA A 382 22.27 3.49 21.96
N GLN A 383 22.70 2.23 21.78
CA GLN A 383 23.73 1.61 22.62
C GLN A 383 25.10 2.32 22.53
N MET A 384 25.45 2.84 21.34
CA MET A 384 26.66 3.65 21.17
C MET A 384 26.53 4.98 21.90
N LEU A 385 25.39 5.66 21.77
CA LEU A 385 25.13 6.92 22.44
C LEU A 385 25.19 6.75 23.97
N GLU A 386 24.65 5.65 24.48
CA GLU A 386 24.67 5.33 25.90
C GLU A 386 26.10 5.10 26.42
N ARG A 387 26.96 4.43 25.63
CA ARG A 387 28.40 4.30 25.93
C ARG A 387 29.10 5.66 25.93
N ASN A 388 28.83 6.50 24.95
CA ASN A 388 29.39 7.84 24.87
C ASN A 388 28.94 8.71 26.05
N LEU A 389 27.67 8.60 26.46
CA LEU A 389 27.13 9.30 27.63
C LEU A 389 27.81 8.84 28.92
N ARG A 390 28.07 7.53 29.06
CA ARG A 390 28.85 6.99 30.18
C ARG A 390 30.28 7.54 30.21
N ASN A 391 30.95 7.58 29.07
CA ASN A 391 32.31 8.10 28.97
C ASN A 391 32.37 9.61 29.27
N THR A 392 31.48 10.41 28.67
CA THR A 392 31.40 11.85 28.94
C THR A 392 31.05 12.16 30.38
N ASN A 393 30.18 11.38 31.03
CA ASN A 393 29.94 11.51 32.47
C ASN A 393 31.19 11.19 33.31
N ALA A 394 32.00 10.23 32.89
CA ALA A 394 33.27 9.92 33.56
C ALA A 394 34.30 11.04 33.37
N GLU A 395 34.40 11.62 32.17
CA GLU A 395 35.24 12.79 31.89
C GLU A 395 34.78 14.02 32.65
N MET A 396 33.48 14.30 32.71
CA MET A 396 32.92 15.41 33.48
C MET A 396 33.25 15.28 34.98
N LYS A 397 33.23 14.05 35.52
CA LYS A 397 33.70 13.79 36.90
C LYS A 397 35.19 14.09 37.06
N ARG A 398 36.04 13.69 36.11
CA ARG A 398 37.48 14.01 36.13
C ARG A 398 37.73 15.51 36.06
N LEU A 399 37.11 16.19 35.09
CA LEU A 399 37.19 17.64 34.94
C LEU A 399 36.72 18.38 36.19
N LYS A 400 35.68 17.89 36.87
CA LYS A 400 35.23 18.47 38.15
C LYS A 400 36.28 18.35 39.25
N GLU A 401 37.01 17.23 39.30
CA GLU A 401 38.12 17.05 40.23
C GLU A 401 39.32 17.94 39.86
N ASP A 402 39.67 18.00 38.57
CA ASP A 402 40.72 18.87 38.06
C ASP A 402 40.40 20.34 38.34
N LEU A 403 39.15 20.76 38.19
CA LEU A 403 38.70 22.12 38.48
C LEU A 403 38.82 22.45 39.97
N LYS A 404 38.56 21.47 40.84
CA LYS A 404 38.77 21.58 42.29
C LYS A 404 40.26 21.74 42.62
N ASN A 405 41.12 20.98 41.93
CA ASN A 405 42.57 21.08 42.05
C ASN A 405 43.11 22.42 41.52
N ILE A 406 42.60 22.90 40.39
CA ILE A 406 42.95 24.21 39.81
C ILE A 406 42.49 25.34 40.73
N GLN A 407 41.29 25.26 41.33
CA GLN A 407 40.85 26.25 42.32
C GLN A 407 41.80 26.30 43.51
N ALA A 408 42.25 25.15 44.02
CA ALA A 408 43.26 25.10 45.08
C ALA A 408 44.61 25.72 44.65
N LEU A 409 45.02 25.52 43.40
CA LEU A 409 46.20 26.16 42.81
C LEU A 409 46.03 27.67 42.63
N ILE A 410 44.87 28.14 42.18
CA ILE A 410 44.57 29.58 42.07
C ILE A 410 44.63 30.24 43.44
N THR A 411 44.10 29.62 44.49
CA THR A 411 44.22 30.14 45.86
C THR A 411 45.70 30.28 46.25
N LYS A 412 46.55 29.29 45.95
CA LYS A 412 48.00 29.36 46.19
C LYS A 412 48.69 30.43 45.33
N ILE A 413 48.34 30.55 44.06
CA ILE A 413 48.91 31.56 43.16
C ILE A 413 48.45 32.95 43.59
N GLN A 414 47.23 33.14 44.09
CA GLN A 414 46.76 34.42 44.66
C GLN A 414 47.50 34.78 45.94
N GLU A 415 47.90 33.80 46.76
CA GLU A 415 48.83 34.02 47.87
C GLU A 415 50.22 34.48 47.34
N GLU A 416 50.72 33.91 46.24
CA GLU A 416 52.01 34.27 45.62
C GLU A 416 51.99 35.56 44.75
N GLN A 417 50.86 35.91 44.13
CA GLN A 417 50.64 37.12 43.31
C GLN A 417 50.42 38.39 44.14
N SER A 418 50.57 38.32 45.46
CA SER A 418 50.82 39.48 46.31
C SER A 418 52.14 40.22 45.95
N HIS A 419 52.87 39.77 44.94
CA HIS A 419 54.03 40.44 44.33
C HIS A 419 53.79 40.76 42.82
N PRO A 420 53.91 42.02 42.35
CA PRO A 420 53.38 42.44 41.03
C PRO A 420 54.39 42.44 39.86
N GLY A 421 53.92 42.07 38.64
CA GLY A 421 54.57 42.35 37.34
C GLY A 421 53.91 41.71 36.08
N ASN A 422 53.35 42.52 35.17
CA ASN A 422 52.64 42.19 33.89
C ASN A 422 53.58 41.92 32.68
N LEU A 423 53.14 41.16 31.63
CA LEU A 423 53.56 41.31 30.21
C LEU A 423 52.71 40.50 29.16
N PRO A 424 52.91 40.67 27.82
CA PRO A 424 51.97 41.00 26.72
C PRO A 424 51.44 39.78 25.91
N VAL A 425 51.32 38.62 26.56
CA VAL A 425 50.89 37.35 25.94
C VAL A 425 49.37 37.34 25.67
N THR A 426 48.64 38.30 26.23
CA THR A 426 47.17 38.36 26.25
C THR A 426 46.54 38.68 24.90
N ASP A 427 47.14 39.56 24.09
CA ASP A 427 46.47 40.13 22.91
C ASP A 427 46.40 39.15 21.73
N ALA A 428 47.47 38.39 21.48
CA ALA A 428 47.48 37.36 20.44
C ALA A 428 46.56 36.16 20.78
N LEU A 429 46.48 35.81 22.07
CA LEU A 429 45.55 34.80 22.57
C LEU A 429 44.10 35.27 22.49
N GLN A 430 43.83 36.55 22.73
CA GLN A 430 42.50 37.14 22.57
C GLN A 430 42.03 37.11 21.11
N GLU A 431 42.91 37.41 20.16
CA GLU A 431 42.58 37.36 18.73
C GLU A 431 42.32 35.93 18.24
N GLN A 432 43.13 34.97 18.69
CA GLN A 432 42.93 33.54 18.42
C GLN A 432 41.58 33.04 18.98
N LEU A 433 41.23 33.45 20.20
CA LEU A 433 39.97 33.10 20.86
C LEU A 433 38.77 33.71 20.13
N ARG A 434 38.88 34.94 19.65
CA ARG A 434 37.84 35.60 18.85
C ARG A 434 37.54 34.85 17.55
N LYS A 435 38.59 34.44 16.83
CA LYS A 435 38.47 33.64 15.60
C LYS A 435 37.84 32.26 15.86
N GLN A 436 38.22 31.59 16.94
CA GLN A 436 37.62 30.31 17.32
C GLN A 436 36.14 30.48 17.69
N ASN A 437 35.77 31.55 18.40
CA ASN A 437 34.37 31.83 18.75
C ASN A 437 33.50 32.12 17.52
N GLN A 438 34.00 32.87 16.52
CA GLN A 438 33.27 33.11 15.28
C GLN A 438 33.08 31.83 14.45
N LEU A 439 34.10 30.98 14.37
CA LEU A 439 33.97 29.66 13.71
C LEU A 439 32.98 28.76 14.44
N LEU A 440 33.00 28.77 15.77
CA LEU A 440 32.05 28.02 16.59
C LEU A 440 30.62 28.52 16.36
N GLN A 441 30.41 29.84 16.26
CA GLN A 441 29.11 30.41 15.95
C GLN A 441 28.59 29.98 14.58
N LEU A 442 29.44 30.05 13.53
CA LEU A 442 29.06 29.58 12.19
C LEU A 442 28.75 28.08 12.17
N ALA A 443 29.49 27.27 12.93
CA ALA A 443 29.19 25.85 13.09
C ALA A 443 27.83 25.62 13.78
N LEU A 444 27.48 26.43 14.78
CA LEU A 444 26.16 26.40 15.43
C LEU A 444 25.04 26.84 14.48
N GLU A 445 25.32 27.73 13.53
CA GLU A 445 24.41 28.14 12.46
C GLU A 445 24.33 27.11 11.31
N GLY A 446 25.09 26.01 11.41
CA GLY A 446 25.03 24.87 10.49
C GLY A 446 26.05 24.89 9.35
N TRP A 447 27.03 25.80 9.37
CA TRP A 447 28.12 25.82 8.41
C TRP A 447 29.14 24.72 8.68
N LYS A 448 29.70 24.15 7.60
CA LYS A 448 30.68 23.07 7.64
C LYS A 448 31.98 23.53 7.02
N ALA A 449 33.09 23.35 7.72
CA ALA A 449 34.40 23.71 7.22
C ALA A 449 35.02 22.55 6.42
N HIS A 450 35.54 22.85 5.24
CA HIS A 450 36.33 21.92 4.44
C HIS A 450 37.37 22.68 3.60
N LYS A 451 38.64 22.27 3.71
CA LYS A 451 39.80 22.81 2.96
C LYS A 451 39.77 24.32 2.68
N GLY A 452 39.67 25.12 3.74
CA GLY A 452 39.74 26.58 3.64
C GLY A 452 38.45 27.27 3.20
N ASN A 453 37.36 26.52 3.00
CA ASN A 453 36.03 27.05 2.71
C ASN A 453 35.02 26.63 3.77
N LEU A 454 33.91 27.37 3.83
CA LEU A 454 32.74 27.10 4.63
C LEU A 454 31.56 26.81 3.71
N TYR A 455 30.80 25.76 4.03
CA TYR A 455 29.67 25.28 3.25
C TYR A 455 28.39 25.26 4.08
N TYR A 456 27.29 25.72 3.49
CA TYR A 456 25.97 25.66 4.11
C TYR A 456 25.05 24.77 3.26
N PHE A 457 24.48 23.73 3.86
CA PHE A 457 23.58 22.80 3.20
C PHE A 457 22.16 23.06 3.68
N SER A 458 21.35 23.69 2.85
CA SER A 458 19.98 24.08 3.25
C SER A 458 19.10 22.85 3.46
N GLN A 459 18.13 22.94 4.37
CA GLN A 459 17.08 21.92 4.53
C GLN A 459 15.75 22.30 3.84
N VAL A 460 15.59 23.56 3.46
CA VAL A 460 14.41 24.07 2.75
C VAL A 460 14.70 24.13 1.26
N LYS A 461 13.65 24.23 0.44
CA LYS A 461 13.78 24.23 -1.03
C LYS A 461 13.48 25.60 -1.63
N LYS A 462 14.20 25.97 -2.68
CA LYS A 462 14.08 27.23 -3.42
C LYS A 462 14.38 27.03 -4.90
N SER A 463 13.94 27.97 -5.74
CA SER A 463 14.45 28.08 -7.11
C SER A 463 15.95 28.42 -7.09
N TRP A 464 16.66 28.15 -8.20
CA TRP A 464 18.09 28.39 -8.28
C TRP A 464 18.44 29.87 -7.99
N HIS A 465 17.68 30.81 -8.56
CA HIS A 465 17.88 32.26 -8.34
C HIS A 465 17.62 32.69 -6.90
N GLU A 466 16.60 32.13 -6.25
CA GLU A 466 16.32 32.42 -4.84
C GLU A 466 17.37 31.82 -3.90
N ALA A 467 17.90 30.65 -4.25
CA ALA A 467 18.98 30.00 -3.53
C ALA A 467 20.28 30.81 -3.62
N GLU A 468 20.64 31.28 -4.81
CA GLU A 468 21.79 32.18 -5.00
C GLU A 468 21.62 33.49 -4.22
N LYS A 469 20.44 34.11 -4.31
CA LYS A 469 20.13 35.33 -3.53
C LYS A 469 20.30 35.10 -2.02
N PHE A 470 19.93 33.92 -1.53
CA PHE A 470 20.18 33.55 -0.14
C PHE A 470 21.68 33.45 0.14
N CYS A 471 22.45 32.73 -0.67
CA CYS A 471 23.90 32.61 -0.46
C CYS A 471 24.58 33.97 -0.44
N VAL A 472 24.24 34.85 -1.39
CA VAL A 472 24.76 36.23 -1.44
C VAL A 472 24.43 37.01 -0.17
N SER A 473 23.23 36.86 0.39
CA SER A 473 22.86 37.49 1.66
C SER A 473 23.69 37.01 2.86
N GLN A 474 24.35 35.86 2.74
CA GLN A 474 25.24 35.27 3.75
C GLN A 474 26.73 35.52 3.46
N GLY A 475 27.04 36.39 2.49
CA GLY A 475 28.42 36.64 2.02
C GLY A 475 29.04 35.41 1.36
N ALA A 476 28.23 34.64 0.63
CA ALA A 476 28.58 33.41 -0.06
C ALA A 476 27.97 33.38 -1.47
N HIS A 477 28.27 32.33 -2.22
CA HIS A 477 27.60 32.02 -3.49
C HIS A 477 27.17 30.56 -3.49
N LEU A 478 26.31 30.15 -4.42
CA LEU A 478 26.10 28.74 -4.68
C LEU A 478 27.43 28.06 -5.00
N ALA A 479 27.63 26.87 -4.43
CA ALA A 479 28.93 26.24 -4.37
C ALA A 479 29.48 25.87 -5.76
N SER A 480 30.73 26.28 -6.02
CA SER A 480 31.57 25.72 -7.08
C SER A 480 32.24 24.42 -6.64
N VAL A 481 32.53 23.57 -7.61
CA VAL A 481 33.32 22.35 -7.42
C VAL A 481 34.59 22.43 -8.25
N THR A 482 35.73 22.37 -7.56
CA THR A 482 37.06 22.61 -8.13
C THR A 482 37.99 21.40 -8.04
N SER A 483 37.56 20.31 -7.39
CA SER A 483 38.35 19.09 -7.25
C SER A 483 37.47 17.88 -6.95
N GLN A 484 38.00 16.68 -7.21
CA GLN A 484 37.33 15.43 -6.86
C GLN A 484 37.05 15.32 -5.36
N GLU A 485 37.96 15.80 -4.51
CA GLU A 485 37.77 15.77 -3.07
C GLU A 485 36.64 16.70 -2.60
N GLU A 486 36.50 17.87 -3.23
CA GLU A 486 35.37 18.77 -2.97
C GLU A 486 34.05 18.15 -3.43
N GLN A 487 34.04 17.48 -4.59
CA GLN A 487 32.89 16.70 -5.05
C GLN A 487 32.51 15.64 -4.00
N ASP A 488 33.46 14.83 -3.54
CA ASP A 488 33.20 13.76 -2.56
C ASP A 488 32.67 14.32 -1.23
N PHE A 489 33.23 15.45 -0.78
CA PHE A 489 32.75 16.15 0.41
C PHE A 489 31.30 16.64 0.26
N MET A 490 30.94 17.21 -0.89
CA MET A 490 29.57 17.65 -1.17
C MET A 490 28.62 16.45 -1.22
N VAL A 491 28.99 15.39 -1.95
CA VAL A 491 28.20 14.17 -2.10
C VAL A 491 27.90 13.51 -0.75
N TYR A 492 28.86 13.53 0.19
CA TYR A 492 28.63 13.00 1.55
C TYR A 492 27.39 13.61 2.21
N PHE A 493 27.13 14.91 1.98
CA PHE A 493 25.99 15.62 2.56
C PHE A 493 24.76 15.71 1.65
N THR A 494 24.93 15.57 0.32
CA THR A 494 23.84 15.64 -0.66
C THR A 494 23.34 14.26 -1.10
N SER A 495 23.93 13.16 -0.63
CA SER A 495 23.60 11.80 -1.11
C SER A 495 22.12 11.41 -0.98
N SER A 496 21.38 12.00 -0.03
CA SER A 496 19.96 11.69 0.22
C SER A 496 18.97 12.56 -0.56
N ALA A 497 19.40 13.68 -1.16
CA ALA A 497 18.53 14.60 -1.91
C ALA A 497 19.31 15.48 -2.88
N TYR A 498 18.72 15.83 -4.01
CA TYR A 498 19.33 16.79 -4.94
C TYR A 498 19.46 18.18 -4.29
N HIS A 499 20.59 18.84 -4.54
CA HIS A 499 20.87 20.21 -4.10
C HIS A 499 21.36 21.07 -5.27
N TRP A 500 20.96 22.32 -5.34
CA TRP A 500 21.53 23.30 -6.26
C TRP A 500 23.01 23.57 -5.96
N ILE A 501 23.78 23.69 -7.05
CA ILE A 501 25.16 24.17 -7.07
C ILE A 501 25.28 25.36 -8.03
N GLY A 502 26.41 26.06 -8.00
CA GLY A 502 26.57 27.34 -8.67
C GLY A 502 26.77 27.29 -10.18
N LEU A 503 26.62 26.13 -10.82
CA LEU A 503 26.89 25.94 -12.25
C LEU A 503 25.63 26.28 -13.08
N THR A 504 25.81 27.09 -14.12
CA THR A 504 24.74 27.51 -15.04
C THR A 504 25.31 27.86 -16.41
N ASP A 505 24.51 27.72 -17.46
CA ASP A 505 24.83 28.17 -18.83
C ASP A 505 23.75 29.10 -19.41
N LYS A 506 22.90 29.67 -18.53
CA LYS A 506 21.75 30.52 -18.85
C LYS A 506 22.04 31.65 -19.84
N ASP A 507 23.24 32.21 -19.84
CA ASP A 507 23.60 33.31 -20.73
C ASP A 507 23.95 32.83 -22.15
N THR A 508 24.48 31.62 -22.30
CA THR A 508 24.84 31.02 -23.58
C THR A 508 24.86 29.51 -23.45
N GLU A 509 23.85 28.87 -24.03
CA GLU A 509 23.68 27.41 -24.08
C GLU A 509 24.98 26.68 -24.41
N GLY A 510 25.33 25.70 -23.58
CA GLY A 510 26.55 24.90 -23.71
C GLY A 510 27.83 25.57 -23.19
N SER A 511 27.76 26.82 -22.75
CA SER A 511 28.88 27.57 -22.15
C SER A 511 28.69 27.71 -20.63
N TRP A 512 28.99 26.63 -19.90
CA TRP A 512 28.86 26.57 -18.45
C TRP A 512 29.84 27.50 -17.71
N TYR A 513 29.34 28.16 -16.66
CA TYR A 513 30.13 28.98 -15.75
C TYR A 513 29.65 28.87 -14.30
N TRP A 514 30.54 29.13 -13.34
CA TRP A 514 30.20 29.19 -11.92
C TRP A 514 29.80 30.61 -11.52
N VAL A 515 28.68 30.74 -10.80
CA VAL A 515 28.15 32.03 -10.34
C VAL A 515 29.08 32.76 -9.34
N ASP A 516 29.97 32.02 -8.67
CA ASP A 516 30.96 32.57 -7.75
C ASP A 516 32.22 33.13 -8.45
N GLY A 517 32.27 33.06 -9.79
CA GLY A 517 33.40 33.53 -10.60
C GLY A 517 34.54 32.53 -10.76
N THR A 518 34.41 31.33 -10.20
CA THR A 518 35.40 30.26 -10.40
C THR A 518 35.47 29.85 -11.87
N PRO A 519 36.66 29.70 -12.48
CA PRO A 519 36.77 29.20 -13.85
C PRO A 519 36.19 27.78 -13.99
N PHE A 520 35.32 27.57 -14.98
CA PHE A 520 34.81 26.23 -15.29
C PHE A 520 35.82 25.45 -16.14
N ASN A 521 36.18 24.24 -15.71
CA ASN A 521 37.05 23.33 -16.45
C ASN A 521 36.25 22.12 -16.95
N SER A 522 35.89 22.11 -18.23
CA SER A 522 35.09 21.05 -18.84
C SER A 522 35.77 19.68 -18.85
N THR A 523 37.11 19.64 -18.86
CA THR A 523 37.88 18.38 -18.94
C THR A 523 37.84 17.66 -17.60
N GLU A 524 38.14 18.38 -16.51
CA GLU A 524 38.12 17.82 -15.14
C GLU A 524 36.70 17.57 -14.64
N SER A 525 35.74 18.40 -15.06
CA SER A 525 34.35 18.29 -14.61
C SER A 525 33.56 17.16 -15.28
N ARG A 526 34.11 16.55 -16.35
CA ARG A 526 33.41 15.53 -17.15
C ARG A 526 32.95 14.34 -16.32
N GLU A 527 33.74 13.92 -15.32
CA GLU A 527 33.42 12.76 -14.50
C GLU A 527 32.35 13.05 -13.44
N PHE A 528 32.10 14.32 -13.15
CA PHE A 528 31.10 14.75 -12.17
C PHE A 528 29.67 14.71 -12.71
N TRP A 529 29.48 14.80 -14.03
CA TRP A 529 28.18 14.66 -14.65
C TRP A 529 27.61 13.24 -14.54
N GLU A 530 26.29 13.15 -14.46
CA GLU A 530 25.56 11.89 -14.55
C GLU A 530 25.64 11.33 -15.97
N THR A 531 25.37 10.03 -16.11
CA THR A 531 25.39 9.37 -17.42
C THR A 531 24.40 10.07 -18.37
N ASN A 532 24.89 10.50 -19.54
CA ASN A 532 24.15 11.26 -20.56
C ASN A 532 23.78 12.70 -20.17
N GLN A 533 24.40 13.28 -19.15
CA GLN A 533 24.23 14.70 -18.79
C GLN A 533 25.43 15.55 -19.26
N PRO A 534 25.24 16.87 -19.51
CA PRO A 534 23.95 17.55 -19.56
C PRO A 534 23.14 17.21 -20.83
N ASP A 535 21.81 17.13 -20.74
CA ASP A 535 20.93 16.77 -21.87
C ASP A 535 20.03 17.91 -22.38
N ASN A 536 19.99 19.03 -21.67
CA ASN A 536 19.16 20.20 -21.95
C ASN A 536 17.71 19.83 -22.31
N TRP A 537 17.06 19.06 -21.43
CA TRP A 537 15.73 18.55 -21.69
C TRP A 537 14.68 19.66 -21.83
N LEU A 538 13.91 19.64 -22.92
CA LEU A 538 12.77 20.56 -23.08
C LEU A 538 11.57 20.08 -22.27
N HIS A 539 11.25 20.77 -21.17
CA HIS A 539 10.15 20.41 -20.29
C HIS A 539 8.78 20.79 -20.86
N LYS A 540 7.71 20.14 -20.38
CA LYS A 540 6.32 20.37 -20.85
C LYS A 540 5.84 21.82 -20.69
N HIS A 541 6.41 22.56 -19.75
CA HIS A 541 6.09 23.96 -19.49
C HIS A 541 6.96 24.93 -20.33
N GLY A 542 7.80 24.41 -21.23
CA GLY A 542 8.56 25.19 -22.20
C GLY A 542 9.93 25.68 -21.73
N GLU A 543 10.32 25.40 -20.48
CA GLU A 543 11.65 25.72 -19.97
C GLU A 543 12.69 24.67 -20.40
N ARG A 544 13.90 25.17 -20.65
CA ARG A 544 15.14 24.42 -20.87
C ARG A 544 15.94 24.34 -19.58
N GLU A 545 16.97 23.51 -19.55
CA GLU A 545 17.71 23.17 -18.35
C GLU A 545 19.00 23.97 -18.23
N ASP A 546 18.91 25.18 -17.65
CA ASP A 546 20.07 26.09 -17.61
C ASP A 546 20.82 26.08 -16.25
N CYS A 547 20.41 25.25 -15.28
CA CYS A 547 20.90 25.27 -13.90
C CYS A 547 21.25 23.87 -13.38
N VAL A 548 22.28 23.71 -12.55
CA VAL A 548 22.77 22.37 -12.18
C VAL A 548 22.49 22.02 -10.73
N GLN A 549 22.03 20.78 -10.52
CA GLN A 549 21.88 20.14 -9.21
C GLN A 549 22.86 18.97 -9.02
N ILE A 550 23.20 18.68 -7.76
CA ILE A 550 24.02 17.54 -7.33
C ILE A 550 23.26 16.65 -6.35
N GLN A 551 23.39 15.34 -6.51
CA GLN A 551 23.10 14.36 -5.45
C GLN A 551 24.33 13.48 -5.20
N LYS A 552 24.73 12.74 -6.25
CA LYS A 552 26.00 12.01 -6.36
C LYS A 552 26.83 12.54 -7.53
N LYS A 553 26.13 12.75 -8.66
CA LYS A 553 26.63 13.36 -9.88
C LYS A 553 25.74 14.54 -10.25
N TRP A 554 26.20 15.34 -11.21
CA TRP A 554 25.55 16.57 -11.67
C TRP A 554 24.51 16.27 -12.75
N ASN A 555 23.45 17.08 -12.74
CA ASN A 555 22.37 17.06 -13.71
C ASN A 555 21.92 18.51 -13.94
N ASP A 556 21.82 18.95 -15.18
CA ASP A 556 21.16 20.19 -15.53
C ASP A 556 19.65 20.03 -15.37
N ILE A 557 18.97 21.07 -14.92
CA ILE A 557 17.52 21.11 -14.78
C ILE A 557 17.01 22.56 -14.87
N TYR A 558 15.74 22.73 -15.21
CA TYR A 558 15.11 24.04 -15.34
C TYR A 558 15.21 24.82 -14.01
N CYS A 559 15.69 26.06 -14.09
CA CYS A 559 16.11 26.84 -12.92
C CYS A 559 14.96 27.16 -11.92
N SER A 560 13.71 27.12 -12.37
CA SER A 560 12.53 27.35 -11.54
C SER A 560 12.19 26.15 -10.64
N ALA A 561 12.83 24.99 -10.84
CA ALA A 561 12.68 23.83 -9.97
C ALA A 561 13.08 24.14 -8.52
N SER A 562 12.38 23.51 -7.57
CA SER A 562 12.57 23.79 -6.16
C SER A 562 13.41 22.71 -5.48
N TYR A 563 14.70 23.00 -5.24
CA TYR A 563 15.63 22.12 -4.54
C TYR A 563 16.25 22.80 -3.31
N PRO A 564 16.70 22.02 -2.31
CA PRO A 564 17.77 22.45 -1.41
C PRO A 564 18.98 22.99 -2.19
N TRP A 565 19.90 23.68 -1.54
CA TRP A 565 21.09 24.25 -2.16
C TRP A 565 22.30 24.21 -1.25
N VAL A 566 23.49 24.38 -1.85
CA VAL A 566 24.75 24.47 -1.13
C VAL A 566 25.37 25.85 -1.35
N CYS A 567 25.60 26.60 -0.29
CA CYS A 567 26.42 27.81 -0.36
C CYS A 567 27.88 27.50 -0.06
N LYS A 568 28.81 28.26 -0.64
CA LYS A 568 30.26 28.22 -0.39
C LYS A 568 30.80 29.64 -0.19
N LYS A 569 31.68 29.81 0.80
CA LYS A 569 32.51 31.00 0.96
C LYS A 569 33.89 30.68 1.51
N PRO A 570 34.93 31.48 1.22
CA PRO A 570 36.23 31.32 1.84
C PRO A 570 36.16 31.47 3.37
N ARG A 571 36.92 30.66 4.10
CA ARG A 571 37.06 30.76 5.56
C ARG A 571 37.72 32.09 5.96
N ASP A 572 38.54 32.66 5.08
CA ASP A 572 39.29 33.89 5.34
C ASP A 572 38.40 35.15 5.34
N PHE A 573 37.12 35.05 4.93
CA PHE A 573 36.14 36.13 5.12
C PHE A 573 35.81 36.42 6.60
N ILE A 574 36.35 35.64 7.55
CA ILE A 574 36.31 35.93 8.99
C ILE A 574 37.34 37.04 9.38
N VAL A 575 38.16 37.51 8.43
CA VAL A 575 39.29 38.44 8.66
C VAL A 575 39.02 39.90 8.24
N ALA A 576 37.83 40.25 7.77
CA ALA A 576 37.48 41.62 7.38
C ALA A 576 36.71 42.39 8.47
#